data_AF-A0A2N0NGZ4-F1
#
_entry.id   AF-A0A2N0NGZ4-F1
#
_cell.length_a   1.000
_cell.length_b   1.000
_cell.length_c   1.000
_cell.angle_alpha   90.00
_cell.angle_beta   90.00
_cell.angle_gamma   90.00
#
_symmetry.space_group_name_H-M   'P 1'
#
loop_
_entity.id
_entity.type
_entity.pdbx_description
1 polymer ?
#
loop_
_entity_poly.entity_id
_entity_poly.type
_entity_poly.pdbx_seq_one_letter_code
_entity_poly.pdbx_strand_id
1 'polypeptide(L)'
;MSWPFAMLVTGRSGTGKTNLLANLVLGDKSEHIHKRQEGGSRYIKCDDLIVCGYHPDEPKWAFVRYMYGLIASNSKAPYHENIRFSYISPERIPNVKSFSPERSIVIIFEDLCVAPEHIQNRIIPFFTHG
;
A
#
# COMPACT_ATOMS: atom_id res chain seq x y z
N MET A 1 12.01 -18.75 3.13
CA MET A 1 10.62 -18.89 2.62
C MET A 1 9.76 -17.90 3.37
N SER A 2 9.14 -16.94 2.69
CA SER A 2 8.07 -16.12 3.25
C SER A 2 6.75 -16.86 3.02
N TRP A 3 5.89 -16.89 4.04
CA TRP A 3 4.54 -17.45 3.90
C TRP A 3 3.59 -16.37 3.36
N PRO A 4 2.61 -16.74 2.49
CA PRO A 4 1.56 -15.82 2.11
C PRO A 4 0.91 -15.20 3.34
N PHE A 5 0.77 -13.88 3.34
CA PHE A 5 0.01 -13.16 4.35
C PHE A 5 -1.00 -12.26 3.67
N ALA A 6 -2.28 -12.56 3.90
CA ALA A 6 -3.40 -11.73 3.48
C ALA A 6 -4.13 -11.19 4.71
N MET A 7 -4.46 -9.90 4.70
CA MET A 7 -5.18 -9.22 5.78
C MET A 7 -6.46 -8.60 5.23
N LEU A 8 -7.59 -8.83 5.92
CA LEU A 8 -8.84 -8.13 5.70
C LEU A 8 -9.12 -7.22 6.90
N VAL A 9 -9.34 -5.93 6.65
CA VAL A 9 -9.70 -4.93 7.68
C VAL A 9 -11.10 -4.40 7.37
N THR A 10 -12.06 -4.65 8.27
CA THR A 10 -13.45 -4.20 8.15
C THR A 10 -13.95 -3.52 9.43
N GLY A 11 -14.98 -2.68 9.31
CA GLY A 11 -15.59 -1.99 10.45
C GLY A 11 -16.35 -0.73 10.03
N ARG A 12 -17.14 -0.17 10.95
CA ARG A 12 -17.96 1.03 10.68
C ARG A 12 -17.11 2.26 10.33
N SER A 13 -17.69 3.25 9.67
CA SER A 13 -17.01 4.54 9.44
C SER A 13 -16.58 5.18 10.77
N GLY A 14 -15.48 5.93 10.76
CA GLY A 14 -14.94 6.59 11.95
C GLY A 14 -14.14 5.71 12.91
N THR A 15 -13.98 4.40 12.65
CA THR A 15 -13.21 3.49 13.53
C THR A 15 -11.68 3.58 13.38
N GLY A 16 -11.18 4.52 12.57
CA GLY A 16 -9.73 4.72 12.41
C GLY A 16 -9.00 3.70 11.53
N LYS A 17 -9.70 2.84 10.77
CA LYS A 17 -9.09 1.88 9.82
C LYS A 17 -8.08 2.53 8.87
N THR A 18 -8.42 3.71 8.37
CA THR A 18 -7.53 4.55 7.57
C THR A 18 -6.20 4.83 8.27
N ASN A 19 -6.25 5.26 9.53
CA ASN A 19 -5.06 5.57 10.31
C ASN A 19 -4.24 4.31 10.56
N LEU A 20 -4.89 3.17 10.82
CA LEU A 20 -4.21 1.88 10.93
C LEU A 20 -3.45 1.55 9.65
N LEU A 21 -4.11 1.58 8.48
CA LEU A 21 -3.46 1.24 7.20
C LEU A 21 -2.31 2.19 6.86
N ALA A 22 -2.51 3.51 7.05
CA ALA A 22 -1.46 4.50 6.84
C ALA A 22 -0.26 4.26 7.78
N ASN A 23 -0.52 4.00 9.06
CA ASN A 23 0.53 3.71 10.04
C ASN A 23 1.24 2.39 9.72
N LEU A 24 0.56 1.38 9.19
CA LEU A 24 1.20 0.13 8.80
C LEU A 24 2.19 0.34 7.64
N VAL A 25 1.82 1.13 6.62
CA VAL A 25 2.66 1.33 5.42
C VAL A 25 3.67 2.47 5.54
N LEU A 26 3.57 3.32 6.56
CA LEU A 26 4.52 4.41 6.84
C LEU A 26 5.35 4.17 8.10
N GLY A 27 4.80 3.50 9.12
CA GLY A 27 5.41 3.31 10.43
C GLY A 27 5.91 4.63 11.04
N ASP A 28 7.10 4.60 11.67
CA ASP A 28 7.78 5.78 12.21
C ASP A 28 8.64 6.50 11.15
N LYS A 29 8.63 6.04 9.89
CA LYS A 29 9.42 6.62 8.79
C LYS A 29 9.12 8.11 8.60
N SER A 30 7.87 8.52 8.80
CA SER A 30 7.44 9.92 8.71
C SER A 30 8.16 10.82 9.71
N GLU A 31 8.40 10.33 10.93
CA GLU A 31 9.11 11.06 11.97
C GLU A 31 10.60 11.21 11.62
N HIS A 32 11.23 10.16 11.11
CA HIS A 32 12.63 10.20 10.67
C HIS A 32 12.84 11.15 9.48
N ILE A 33 11.89 11.19 8.54
CA ILE A 33 11.90 12.16 7.44
C ILE A 33 11.82 13.59 7.98
N HIS A 34 10.90 13.84 8.92
CA HIS A 34 10.75 15.15 9.55
C HIS A 34 12.03 15.60 10.28
N LYS A 35 12.65 14.68 11.03
CA LYS A 35 13.92 14.91 11.75
C LYS A 35 15.15 14.90 10.85
N ARG A 36 15.01 14.54 9.56
CA ARG A 36 16.11 14.32 8.60
C ARG A 36 17.16 13.33 9.09
N GLN A 37 16.72 12.30 9.80
CA GLN A 37 17.58 11.28 10.38
C GLN A 37 17.60 10.02 9.51
N GLU A 38 18.69 9.26 9.64
CA GLU A 38 18.76 7.91 9.11
C GLU A 38 17.80 6.98 9.86
N GLY A 39 17.36 5.94 9.17
CA GLY A 39 16.48 4.93 9.75
C GLY A 39 15.00 5.19 9.52
N GLY A 40 14.21 4.89 10.55
CA GLY A 40 12.78 4.72 10.45
C GLY A 40 12.40 3.42 9.73
N SER A 41 11.31 2.81 10.17
CA SER A 41 10.77 1.54 9.73
C SER A 41 9.33 1.71 9.29
N ARG A 42 9.00 1.14 8.13
CA ARG A 42 7.62 0.82 7.75
C ARG A 42 7.28 -0.54 8.35
N TYR A 43 6.11 -0.69 8.97
CA TYR A 43 5.73 -1.95 9.61
C TYR A 43 5.40 -3.03 8.57
N ILE A 44 4.77 -2.64 7.46
CA ILE A 44 4.65 -3.45 6.26
C ILE A 44 5.69 -2.95 5.26
N LYS A 45 6.82 -3.66 5.17
CA LYS A 45 7.84 -3.39 4.15
C LYS A 45 7.38 -3.93 2.80
N CYS A 46 7.37 -3.06 1.81
CA CYS A 46 7.15 -3.39 0.41
C CYS A 46 7.91 -2.43 -0.49
N ASP A 47 8.34 -2.90 -1.65
CA ASP A 47 8.96 -2.09 -2.68
C ASP A 47 7.89 -1.34 -3.48
N ASP A 48 6.75 -1.98 -3.75
CA ASP A 48 5.64 -1.34 -4.46
C ASP A 48 4.33 -1.44 -3.64
N LEU A 49 3.78 -0.28 -3.27
CA LEU A 49 2.46 -0.15 -2.67
C LEU A 49 1.44 0.23 -3.74
N ILE A 50 0.46 -0.63 -3.96
CA ILE A 50 -0.65 -0.41 -4.89
C ILE A 50 -1.93 -0.24 -4.09
N VAL A 51 -2.64 0.86 -4.29
CA VAL A 51 -3.98 1.06 -3.75
C VAL A 51 -4.97 0.92 -4.89
N CYS A 52 -5.97 0.07 -4.70
CA CYS A 52 -7.01 -0.20 -5.66
C CYS A 52 -8.36 0.25 -5.09
N GLY A 53 -8.97 1.27 -5.69
CA GLY A 53 -10.23 1.85 -5.23
C GLY A 53 -10.77 2.88 -6.22
N TYR A 54 -11.89 3.51 -5.87
CA TYR A 54 -12.57 4.47 -6.75
C TYR A 54 -12.28 5.94 -6.41
N HIS A 55 -11.56 6.22 -5.32
CA HIS A 55 -11.43 7.57 -4.76
C HIS A 55 -9.94 7.94 -4.53
N PRO A 56 -9.15 8.14 -5.61
CA PRO A 56 -7.71 8.43 -5.53
C PRO A 56 -7.37 9.72 -4.77
N ASP A 57 -8.31 10.66 -4.73
CA ASP A 57 -8.12 11.99 -4.16
C ASP A 57 -8.51 12.08 -2.68
N GLU A 58 -8.87 10.96 -2.05
CA GLU A 58 -9.11 10.96 -0.62
C GLU A 58 -7.86 11.42 0.14
N PRO A 59 -8.02 12.30 1.15
CA PRO A 59 -6.89 12.92 1.84
C PRO A 59 -5.85 11.93 2.37
N LYS A 60 -6.29 10.73 2.76
CA LYS A 60 -5.42 9.66 3.25
C LYS A 60 -4.44 9.15 2.20
N TRP A 61 -4.91 8.91 0.97
CA TRP A 61 -4.05 8.43 -0.12
C TRP A 61 -3.21 9.54 -0.69
N ALA A 62 -3.71 10.77 -0.70
CA ALA A 62 -2.90 11.94 -1.01
C ALA A 62 -1.70 12.05 -0.04
N PHE A 63 -1.93 11.86 1.27
CA PHE A 63 -0.88 11.86 2.28
C PHE A 63 0.12 10.70 2.11
N VAL A 64 -0.36 9.47 1.94
CA VAL A 64 0.53 8.30 1.72
C VAL A 64 1.36 8.49 0.45
N ARG A 65 0.74 8.95 -0.66
CA ARG A 65 1.42 9.25 -1.92
C ARG A 65 2.52 10.30 -1.72
N TYR A 66 2.22 11.38 -1.00
CA TYR A 66 3.18 12.42 -0.67
C TYR A 66 4.39 11.85 0.09
N MET A 67 4.14 11.06 1.14
CA MET A 67 5.19 10.44 1.95
C MET A 67 6.06 9.46 1.15
N TYR A 68 5.45 8.59 0.34
CA TYR A 68 6.19 7.69 -0.55
C TYR A 68 7.04 8.47 -1.56
N GLY A 69 6.52 9.59 -2.08
CA GLY A 69 7.26 10.51 -2.93
C GLY A 69 8.51 11.05 -2.23
N LEU A 70 8.39 11.50 -0.98
CA LEU A 70 9.55 11.98 -0.21
C LEU A 70 10.60 10.89 -0.02
N ILE A 71 10.19 9.68 0.40
CA ILE A 71 11.10 8.54 0.61
C ILE A 71 11.85 8.19 -0.68
N ALA A 72 11.15 8.16 -1.82
CA ALA A 72 11.74 7.77 -3.09
C ALA A 72 12.53 8.89 -3.81
N SER A 73 12.30 10.17 -3.46
CA SER A 73 12.76 11.33 -4.25
C SER A 73 14.27 11.54 -4.31
N ASN A 74 15.00 11.31 -3.21
CA ASN A 74 16.41 11.68 -3.10
C ASN A 74 17.26 10.48 -2.65
N SER A 75 18.02 9.89 -3.57
CA SER A 75 18.88 8.74 -3.29
C SER A 75 20.02 9.02 -2.30
N LYS A 76 20.32 10.29 -2.02
CA LYS A 76 21.30 10.71 -1.02
C LYS A 76 20.67 11.01 0.34
N ALA A 77 19.35 10.98 0.46
CA ALA A 77 18.69 11.19 1.75
C ALA A 77 18.93 9.97 2.65
N PRO A 78 19.15 10.18 3.97
CA PRO A 78 19.44 9.10 4.90
C PRO A 78 18.23 8.18 5.15
N TYR A 79 17.03 8.60 4.75
CA TYR A 79 15.80 7.83 4.84
C TYR A 79 15.33 7.27 3.49
N HIS A 80 16.16 7.35 2.44
CA HIS A 80 15.78 6.91 1.10
C HIS A 80 15.49 5.41 1.03
N GLU A 81 14.45 5.04 0.29
CA GLU A 81 14.16 3.66 -0.10
C GLU A 81 13.71 3.64 -1.56
N ASN A 82 14.06 2.59 -2.30
CA ASN A 82 13.64 2.39 -3.69
C ASN A 82 12.20 1.84 -3.77
N ILE A 83 11.25 2.69 -3.38
CA ILE A 83 9.83 2.34 -3.27
C ILE A 83 8.96 3.07 -4.28
N ARG A 84 7.78 2.52 -4.57
CA ARG A 84 6.79 3.14 -5.45
C ARG A 84 5.41 3.10 -4.82
N PHE A 85 4.63 4.14 -5.11
CA PHE A 85 3.22 4.21 -4.80
C PHE A 85 2.44 4.28 -6.11
N SER A 86 1.34 3.54 -6.21
CA SER A 86 0.41 3.63 -7.33
C SER A 86 -1.02 3.55 -6.82
N TYR A 87 -1.90 4.36 -7.42
CA TYR A 87 -3.34 4.22 -7.23
C TYR A 87 -3.94 3.76 -8.54
N ILE A 88 -4.71 2.67 -8.52
CA ILE A 88 -5.33 2.07 -9.70
C ILE A 88 -6.84 1.97 -9.52
N SER A 89 -7.55 2.08 -10.63
CA SER A 89 -8.98 1.77 -10.69
C SER A 89 -9.19 0.24 -10.63
N PRO A 90 -10.31 -0.25 -10.08
CA PRO A 90 -10.59 -1.70 -10.01
C PRO A 90 -10.59 -2.41 -11.38
N GLU A 91 -10.87 -1.69 -12.46
CA GLU A 91 -10.81 -2.19 -13.83
C GLU A 91 -9.37 -2.50 -14.28
N ARG A 92 -8.36 -2.06 -13.51
CA ARG A 92 -6.93 -2.25 -13.79
C ARG A 92 -6.23 -3.20 -12.82
N ILE A 93 -6.97 -3.95 -11.97
CA ILE A 93 -6.39 -4.95 -11.06
C ILE A 93 -5.50 -5.93 -11.86
N PRO A 94 -4.19 -6.00 -11.58
CA PRO A 94 -3.28 -6.88 -12.30
C PRO A 94 -3.53 -8.34 -11.94
N ASN A 95 -3.00 -9.26 -12.76
CA ASN A 95 -2.99 -10.67 -12.40
C ASN A 95 -1.93 -10.90 -11.32
N VAL A 96 -2.27 -11.59 -10.22
CA VAL A 96 -1.31 -11.90 -9.13
C VAL A 96 -0.04 -12.61 -9.63
N LYS A 97 -0.15 -13.42 -10.69
CA LYS A 97 0.99 -14.13 -11.30
C LYS A 97 1.87 -13.25 -12.19
N SER A 98 1.45 -12.02 -12.49
CA SER A 98 2.24 -11.08 -13.31
C SER A 98 3.27 -10.30 -12.51
N PHE A 99 3.24 -10.38 -11.18
CA PHE A 99 4.21 -9.68 -10.35
C PHE A 99 5.59 -10.32 -10.43
N SER A 100 6.60 -9.47 -10.54
CA SER A 100 7.99 -9.92 -10.48
C SER A 100 8.32 -10.38 -9.06
N PRO A 101 9.00 -11.53 -8.88
CA PRO A 101 9.49 -11.95 -7.58
C PRO A 101 10.64 -11.08 -7.06
N GLU A 102 11.20 -10.19 -7.88
CA GLU A 102 12.34 -9.32 -7.52
C GLU A 102 11.93 -8.13 -6.64
N ARG A 103 10.65 -7.76 -6.63
CA ARG A 103 10.11 -6.64 -5.85
C ARG A 103 8.98 -7.13 -4.97
N SER A 104 9.03 -6.78 -3.71
CA SER A 104 7.94 -7.05 -2.76
C SER A 104 6.78 -6.10 -3.01
N ILE A 105 5.57 -6.64 -3.18
CA ILE A 105 4.39 -5.85 -3.57
C ILE A 105 3.30 -6.04 -2.52
N VAL A 106 2.69 -4.92 -2.12
CA VAL A 106 1.48 -4.91 -1.30
C VAL A 106 0.39 -4.21 -2.09
N ILE A 107 -0.75 -4.88 -2.21
CA ILE A 107 -1.97 -4.29 -2.75
C ILE A 107 -3.00 -4.09 -1.64
N ILE A 108 -3.63 -2.92 -1.61
CA ILE A 108 -4.75 -2.59 -0.73
C ILE A 108 -6.00 -2.46 -1.60
N PHE A 109 -7.01 -3.30 -1.34
CA PHE A 109 -8.33 -3.18 -1.95
C PHE A 109 -9.24 -2.35 -1.05
N GLU A 110 -9.60 -1.15 -1.49
CA GLU A 110 -10.36 -0.18 -0.72
C GLU A 110 -11.82 -0.11 -1.17
N ASP A 111 -12.74 -0.31 -0.23
CA ASP A 111 -14.19 -0.20 -0.46
C ASP A 111 -14.72 -1.06 -1.61
N LEU A 112 -14.01 -2.15 -1.92
CA LEU A 112 -14.37 -3.07 -2.99
C LEU A 112 -15.17 -4.28 -2.52
N CYS A 113 -15.56 -4.41 -1.25
CA CYS A 113 -16.28 -5.60 -0.76
C CYS A 113 -17.62 -5.86 -1.47
N VAL A 114 -18.24 -4.82 -2.03
CA VAL A 114 -19.52 -4.89 -2.76
C VAL A 114 -19.36 -4.56 -4.24
N ALA A 115 -18.12 -4.54 -4.76
CA ALA A 115 -17.88 -4.34 -6.18
C ALA A 115 -18.52 -5.47 -7.01
N PRO A 116 -18.89 -5.22 -8.29
CA PRO A 116 -19.49 -6.23 -9.15
C PRO A 116 -18.67 -7.52 -9.25
N GLU A 117 -19.32 -8.63 -9.54
CA GLU A 117 -18.70 -9.97 -9.58
C GLU A 117 -17.42 -10.02 -10.44
N HIS A 118 -17.43 -9.38 -11.61
CA HIS A 118 -16.26 -9.34 -12.50
C HIS A 118 -15.04 -8.65 -11.87
N ILE A 119 -15.23 -7.74 -10.90
CA ILE A 119 -14.16 -7.15 -10.11
C ILE A 119 -13.76 -8.08 -8.96
N GLN A 120 -14.71 -8.66 -8.23
CA GLN A 120 -14.41 -9.63 -7.16
C GLN A 120 -13.55 -10.81 -7.65
N ASN A 121 -13.89 -11.34 -8.83
CA ASN A 121 -13.16 -12.46 -9.43
C ASN A 121 -11.69 -12.13 -9.72
N ARG A 122 -11.33 -10.83 -9.83
CA ARG A 122 -9.93 -10.38 -9.97
C ARG A 122 -9.22 -10.21 -8.63
N ILE A 123 -9.97 -10.02 -7.54
CA ILE A 123 -9.45 -9.86 -6.18
C ILE A 123 -9.16 -11.22 -5.52
N ILE A 124 -10.04 -12.21 -5.72
CA ILE A 124 -9.94 -13.55 -5.12
C ILE A 124 -8.53 -14.19 -5.23
N PRO A 125 -7.83 -14.12 -6.39
CA PRO A 125 -6.49 -14.69 -6.52
C PRO A 125 -5.48 -14.17 -5.48
N PHE A 126 -5.61 -12.93 -5.02
CA PHE A 126 -4.71 -12.32 -4.04
C PHE A 126 -4.86 -12.88 -2.63
N PHE A 127 -6.00 -13.49 -2.31
CA PHE A 127 -6.24 -14.15 -1.02
C PHE A 127 -5.90 -15.65 -1.05
N THR A 128 -5.63 -16.20 -2.23
CA THR A 128 -5.48 -17.66 -2.44
C THR A 128 -4.11 -18.06 -2.98
N HIS A 129 -3.41 -17.16 -3.67
CA HIS A 129 -2.13 -17.43 -4.35
C HIS A 129 -0.99 -16.49 -3.89
N GLY A 130 -1.13 -15.86 -2.72
CA GLY A 130 -0.14 -14.94 -2.18
C GLY A 130 1.21 -15.59 -1.85
#